data_AF-G3I217-F1
#
_entry.id   AF-G3I217-F1
#
_cell.length_a   1.000
_cell.length_b   1.000
_cell.length_c   1.000
_cell.angle_alpha   90.00
_cell.angle_beta   90.00
_cell.angle_gamma   90.00
#
_symmetry.space_group_name_H-M   'P 1'
#
loop_
_entity.id
_entity.type
_entity.pdbx_description
1 polymer ?
#
loop_
_entity_poly.entity_id
_entity_poly.type
_entity_poly.pdbx_seq_one_letter_code
_entity_poly.pdbx_strand_id
1 'polypeptide(L)'
;MVPMNRPAPVKVTYKNMRFFITHNPTNATLNKFIEKLKKYGVTIIVRVCEATYDTTPVEKEGICVLDWPFEDGAPPSNQIVDDWLNLVKIKLHEEPGCCIAVH
;
A
#
# COMPACT_ATOMS: atom_id res chain seq x y z
N MET A 1 -4.36 -9.69 26.45
CA MET A 1 -3.96 -9.33 25.07
C MET A 1 -3.06 -8.12 25.17
N VAL A 2 -1.81 -8.23 24.74
CA VAL A 2 -0.85 -7.10 24.77
C VAL A 2 -1.36 -6.02 23.81
N PRO A 3 -1.44 -4.74 24.21
CA PRO A 3 -1.76 -3.67 23.27
C PRO A 3 -0.62 -3.65 22.25
N MET A 4 -0.91 -4.04 21.01
CA MET A 4 0.07 -3.89 19.94
C MET A 4 0.26 -2.38 19.74
N ASN A 5 1.43 -1.88 20.14
CA ASN A 5 1.85 -0.51 19.87
C ASN A 5 2.10 -0.42 18.36
N ARG A 6 1.04 -0.28 17.56
CA ARG A 6 1.14 -0.21 16.10
C ARG A 6 1.79 1.13 15.74
N PRO A 7 2.96 1.15 15.07
CA PRO A 7 3.54 2.40 14.61
C PRO A 7 2.52 3.23 13.82
N ALA A 8 2.56 4.54 13.98
CA ALA A 8 1.73 5.43 13.16
C ALA A 8 2.06 5.22 11.67
N PRO A 9 1.06 5.34 10.76
CA PRO A 9 1.33 5.32 9.33
C PRO A 9 2.36 6.39 8.96
N VAL A 10 3.32 6.01 8.11
CA VAL A 10 4.43 6.87 7.72
C VAL A 10 4.25 7.29 6.27
N LYS A 11 4.42 8.60 6.02
CA LYS A 11 4.46 9.14 4.67
C LYS A 11 5.91 9.40 4.27
N VAL A 12 6.31 8.90 3.11
CA VAL A 12 7.64 9.13 2.53
C VAL A 12 7.48 9.85 1.21
N THR A 13 8.25 10.91 1.00
CA THR A 13 8.23 11.69 -0.24
C THR A 13 9.63 11.91 -0.76
N TYR A 14 9.86 11.67 -2.04
CA TYR A 14 11.11 11.96 -2.71
C TYR A 14 10.85 12.39 -4.15
N LYS A 15 11.26 13.63 -4.50
CA LYS A 15 10.90 14.26 -5.77
C LYS A 15 9.37 14.26 -5.98
N ASN A 16 8.90 13.76 -7.13
CA ASN A 16 7.48 13.60 -7.46
C ASN A 16 6.85 12.33 -6.85
N MET A 17 7.63 11.49 -6.16
CA MET A 17 7.16 10.21 -5.64
C MET A 17 6.62 10.34 -4.22
N ARG A 18 5.46 9.71 -3.97
CA ARG A 18 4.81 9.69 -2.65
C ARG A 18 4.44 8.26 -2.27
N PHE A 19 4.86 7.86 -1.08
CA PHE A 19 4.59 6.54 -0.52
C PHE A 19 3.89 6.66 0.84
N PHE A 20 3.02 5.70 1.13
CA PHE A 20 2.29 5.61 2.40
C PHE A 20 2.47 4.22 3.02
N ILE A 21 3.34 4.13 4.01
CA ILE A 21 3.64 2.88 4.72
C ILE A 21 2.65 2.76 5.88
N THR A 22 1.89 1.68 5.90
CA THR A 22 0.81 1.47 6.88
C THR A 22 0.80 0.03 7.36
N HIS A 23 0.05 -0.24 8.42
CA HIS A 23 -0.22 -1.60 8.86
C HIS A 23 -1.36 -2.21 8.08
N ASN A 24 -1.33 -3.53 7.99
CA ASN A 24 -2.42 -4.34 7.46
C ASN A 24 -3.72 -4.10 8.25
N PRO A 25 -4.83 -3.69 7.59
CA PRO A 25 -6.11 -3.50 8.26
C PRO A 25 -6.73 -4.84 8.65
N THR A 26 -7.63 -4.81 9.63
CA THR A 26 -8.61 -5.89 9.85
C THR A 26 -9.92 -5.53 9.16
N ASN A 27 -10.76 -6.53 8.86
CA ASN A 27 -12.11 -6.31 8.30
C ASN A 27 -12.94 -5.28 9.10
N ALA A 28 -12.80 -5.26 10.44
CA ALA A 28 -13.48 -4.29 11.31
C ALA A 28 -12.97 -2.84 11.15
N THR A 29 -11.73 -2.66 10.70
CA THR A 29 -11.08 -1.35 10.52
C THR A 29 -11.01 -0.90 9.06
N LEU A 30 -11.46 -1.73 8.11
CA LEU A 30 -11.26 -1.53 6.68
C LEU A 30 -11.87 -0.22 6.18
N ASN A 31 -13.07 0.15 6.65
CA ASN A 31 -13.69 1.42 6.27
C ASN A 31 -12.86 2.64 6.70
N LYS A 32 -12.37 2.65 7.95
CA LYS A 32 -11.48 3.72 8.46
C LYS A 32 -10.13 3.73 7.73
N PHE A 33 -9.68 2.56 7.28
CA PHE A 33 -8.48 2.43 6.48
C PHE A 33 -8.67 3.08 5.11
N ILE A 34 -9.76 2.76 4.40
CA ILE A 34 -10.13 3.37 3.11
C ILE A 34 -10.21 4.91 3.24
N GLU A 35 -10.84 5.43 4.30
CA GLU A 35 -10.90 6.88 4.55
C GLU A 35 -9.49 7.51 4.65
N LYS A 36 -8.56 6.84 5.33
CA LYS A 36 -7.17 7.30 5.42
C LYS A 36 -6.49 7.27 4.06
N LEU A 37 -6.64 6.19 3.29
CA LEU A 37 -6.05 6.08 1.96
C LEU A 37 -6.50 7.22 1.05
N LYS A 38 -7.81 7.49 1.01
CA LYS A 38 -8.39 8.62 0.27
C LYS A 38 -7.83 9.95 0.75
N LYS A 39 -7.74 10.17 2.07
CA LYS A 39 -7.17 11.40 2.65
C LYS A 39 -5.73 11.65 2.21
N TYR A 40 -4.94 10.60 2.02
CA TYR A 40 -3.55 10.71 1.56
C TYR A 40 -3.40 10.68 0.03
N GLY A 41 -4.50 10.59 -0.72
CA GLY A 41 -4.49 10.49 -2.17
C GLY A 41 -3.87 9.20 -2.67
N VAL A 42 -4.03 8.10 -1.92
CA VAL A 42 -3.59 6.78 -2.34
C VAL A 42 -4.51 6.27 -3.43
N THR A 43 -3.93 5.88 -4.57
CA THR A 43 -4.65 5.26 -5.68
C THR A 43 -4.28 3.80 -5.87
N ILE A 44 -3.15 3.36 -5.31
CA ILE A 44 -2.65 1.99 -5.40
C ILE A 44 -2.16 1.52 -4.03
N ILE A 45 -2.51 0.30 -3.66
CA ILE A 45 -1.96 -0.41 -2.50
C ILE A 45 -1.19 -1.63 -3.00
N VAL A 46 0.04 -1.79 -2.55
CA VAL A 46 0.82 -3.01 -2.69
C VAL A 46 0.82 -3.75 -1.37
N ARG A 47 0.32 -4.99 -1.37
CA ARG A 47 0.38 -5.92 -0.24
C ARG A 47 1.61 -6.80 -0.41
N VAL A 48 2.55 -6.70 0.52
CA VAL A 48 3.78 -7.51 0.52
C VAL A 48 3.74 -8.64 1.55
N CYS A 49 2.73 -8.63 2.41
CA CYS A 49 2.42 -9.70 3.34
C CYS A 49 1.23 -10.54 2.83
N GLU A 50 0.89 -11.61 3.57
CA GLU A 50 -0.30 -12.42 3.30
C GLU A 50 -1.59 -11.59 3.29
N ALA A 51 -2.48 -11.91 2.34
CA ALA A 51 -3.77 -11.26 2.21
C ALA A 51 -4.74 -11.67 3.33
N THR A 52 -5.09 -10.75 4.23
CA THR A 52 -5.96 -11.02 5.39
C THR A 52 -7.32 -10.34 5.34
N TYR A 53 -7.64 -9.63 4.26
CA TYR A 53 -8.91 -8.89 4.10
C TYR A 53 -9.38 -8.89 2.64
N ASP A 54 -10.69 -8.73 2.45
CA ASP A 54 -11.33 -8.62 1.14
C ASP A 54 -11.01 -7.26 0.49
N THR A 55 -10.53 -7.28 -0.75
CA THR A 55 -10.15 -6.08 -1.51
C THR A 55 -11.37 -5.40 -2.13
N THR A 56 -12.50 -6.09 -2.25
CA THR A 56 -13.70 -5.57 -2.90
C THR A 56 -14.13 -4.17 -2.41
N PRO A 57 -14.12 -3.85 -1.11
CA PRO A 57 -14.48 -2.51 -0.62
C PRO A 57 -13.46 -1.44 -0.97
N VAL A 58 -12.18 -1.81 -1.11
CA VAL A 58 -11.08 -0.90 -1.49
C VAL A 58 -11.16 -0.60 -2.98
N GLU A 59 -11.35 -1.63 -3.80
CA GLU A 59 -11.43 -1.50 -5.26
C GLU A 59 -12.68 -0.75 -5.72
N LYS A 60 -13.82 -0.93 -5.01
CA LYS A 60 -15.04 -0.14 -5.22
C LYS A 60 -14.82 1.36 -5.09
N GLU A 61 -13.79 1.76 -4.37
CA GLU A 61 -13.45 3.14 -4.10
C GLU A 61 -12.39 3.69 -5.08
N GLY A 62 -12.10 2.94 -6.14
CA GLY A 62 -11.16 3.30 -7.19
C GLY A 62 -9.69 3.10 -6.80
N ILE A 63 -9.42 2.38 -5.70
CA ILE A 63 -8.07 2.10 -5.23
C ILE A 63 -7.66 0.70 -5.71
N CYS A 64 -6.64 0.63 -6.56
CA CYS A 64 -6.12 -0.64 -7.07
C CYS A 64 -5.32 -1.37 -5.99
N VAL A 65 -5.50 -2.69 -5.86
CA VAL A 65 -4.74 -3.53 -4.93
C VAL A 65 -3.86 -4.49 -5.72
N LEU A 66 -2.58 -4.58 -5.37
CA LEU A 66 -1.59 -5.46 -5.96
C LEU A 66 -1.02 -6.38 -4.88
N ASP A 67 -0.95 -7.68 -5.18
CA ASP A 67 -0.48 -8.72 -4.26
C ASP A 67 0.89 -9.23 -4.67
N TRP A 68 1.93 -8.78 -3.96
CA TRP A 68 3.33 -9.14 -4.21
C TRP A 68 4.01 -9.67 -2.93
N PRO A 69 3.53 -10.80 -2.39
CA PRO A 69 4.02 -11.31 -1.13
C PRO A 69 5.47 -11.81 -1.23
N PHE A 70 6.24 -11.58 -0.18
CA PHE A 70 7.54 -12.22 0.04
C PHE A 70 7.77 -12.52 1.53
N GLU A 71 8.69 -13.43 1.84
CA GLU A 71 8.95 -13.87 3.22
C GLU A 71 9.64 -12.76 4.04
N ASP A 72 9.17 -12.52 5.27
CA ASP A 72 9.79 -11.54 6.16
C ASP A 72 11.22 -11.93 6.50
N GLY A 73 12.14 -10.98 6.40
CA GLY A 73 13.59 -11.23 6.51
C GLY A 73 14.25 -11.81 5.25
N ALA A 74 13.48 -12.14 4.20
CA ALA A 74 14.01 -12.53 2.90
C ALA A 74 13.98 -11.36 1.89
N PRO A 75 14.88 -11.35 0.89
CA PRO A 75 14.77 -10.39 -0.20
C PRO A 75 13.55 -10.69 -1.08
N PRO A 76 12.88 -9.66 -1.64
CA PRO A 76 11.87 -9.87 -2.67
C PRO A 76 12.50 -10.52 -3.92
N SER A 77 11.70 -11.26 -4.69
CA SER A 77 12.16 -11.83 -5.96
C SER A 77 12.49 -10.73 -6.98
N ASN A 78 13.35 -11.03 -7.94
CA ASN A 78 13.69 -10.09 -9.02
C ASN A 78 12.43 -9.61 -9.77
N GLN A 79 11.45 -10.49 -9.95
CA GLN A 79 10.17 -10.14 -10.59
C GLN A 79 9.41 -9.07 -9.79
N ILE A 80 9.28 -9.23 -8.46
CA ILE A 80 8.61 -8.24 -7.61
C ILE A 80 9.35 -6.90 -7.65
N VAL A 81 10.69 -6.94 -7.66
CA VAL A 81 11.51 -5.72 -7.77
C VAL A 81 11.26 -5.02 -9.11
N ASP A 82 11.28 -5.76 -10.22
CA ASP A 82 11.04 -5.21 -11.55
C ASP A 82 9.62 -4.64 -11.69
N ASP A 83 8.60 -5.36 -11.22
CA ASP A 83 7.20 -4.92 -11.23
C ASP A 83 6.99 -3.66 -10.37
N TRP A 84 7.59 -3.60 -9.18
CA TRP A 84 7.58 -2.41 -8.33
C TRP A 84 8.24 -1.21 -9.00
N LEU A 85 9.43 -1.40 -9.58
CA LEU A 85 10.13 -0.32 -10.26
C LEU A 85 9.35 0.19 -11.47
N ASN A 86 8.71 -0.69 -12.23
CA ASN A 86 7.86 -0.31 -13.36
C ASN A 86 6.60 0.43 -12.89
N LEU A 87 5.94 -0.04 -11.82
CA LEU A 87 4.78 0.62 -11.22
C LEU A 87 5.12 2.06 -10.81
N VAL A 88 6.21 2.24 -10.06
CA VAL A 88 6.68 3.54 -9.58
C VAL A 88 7.00 4.47 -10.76
N LYS A 89 7.68 3.96 -11.79
CA LYS A 89 8.03 4.75 -13.00
C LYS A 89 6.79 5.20 -13.75
N ILE A 90 5.85 4.31 -14.01
CA ILE A 90 4.65 4.62 -14.81
C ILE A 90 3.73 5.54 -14.01
N LYS A 91 3.33 5.13 -12.81
CA LYS A 91 2.25 5.79 -12.07
C LYS A 91 2.62 7.15 -11.51
N LEU A 92 3.85 7.32 -11.05
CA LEU A 92 4.29 8.61 -10.51
C LEU A 92 4.76 9.58 -11.61
N HIS A 93 4.91 9.10 -12.84
CA HIS A 93 5.12 9.93 -14.03
C HIS A 93 3.80 10.36 -14.68
N GLU A 94 2.84 9.43 -14.83
CA GLU A 94 1.55 9.70 -15.47
C GLU A 94 0.60 10.52 -14.60
N GLU A 95 0.64 10.33 -13.28
CA GLU A 95 -0.25 11.01 -12.34
C GLU A 95 0.56 11.84 -11.33
N PRO A 96 0.84 13.13 -11.63
CA PRO A 96 1.51 14.04 -10.71
C PRO A 96 0.71 14.16 -9.41
N GLY A 97 1.15 13.45 -8.39
CA GLY A 97 0.51 13.43 -7.10
C GLY A 97 -0.28 12.17 -6.74
N CYS A 98 -0.12 11.10 -7.49
CA CYS A 98 -0.45 9.76 -7.03
C CYS A 98 0.39 9.40 -5.78
N CYS A 99 -0.19 8.61 -4.88
CA CYS A 99 0.47 8.05 -3.70
C CYS A 99 0.31 6.52 -3.73
N ILE A 100 1.41 5.80 -3.53
CA ILE A 100 1.40 4.33 -3.46
C ILE A 100 1.49 3.91 -1.99
N ALA A 101 0.50 3.17 -1.51
CA ALA A 101 0.55 2.58 -0.18
C ALA A 101 1.22 1.21 -0.20
N VAL A 102 1.92 0.88 0.89
CA VAL A 102 2.58 -0.42 1.08
C VAL A 102 2.32 -0.91 2.49
N HIS A 103 1.97 -2.20 2.63
CA HIS A 103 1.87 -2.91 3.92
C HIS A 103 2.15 -4.41 3.78
#